data_AF-A0A1G9XXF0-F1
#
_entry.id   AF-A0A1G9XXF0-F1
#
_cell.length_a   1.000
_cell.length_b   1.000
_cell.length_c   1.000
_cell.angle_alpha   90.00
_cell.angle_beta   90.00
_cell.angle_gamma   90.00
#
_symmetry.space_group_name_H-M   'P 1'
#
loop_
_entity.id
_entity.type
_entity.pdbx_description
1 polymer ?
#
loop_
_entity_poly.entity_id
_entity_poly.type
_entity_poly.pdbx_seq_one_letter_code
_entity_poly.pdbx_strand_id
1 'polypeptide(L)'
;MLLKLVIKTLKLQDRNRILKFFFRILILLIFANYGHSQEKSISVVSNENTAIVPVPKLENDSYDWWARHAEVLRIKDSINPEIVLIGNSITHFWGGLPQLKYSDGRLRDPNGPKSWNSIFSNHRVLNLGFGWDRIQNVLWRLDHGELDGLNPRLVIIHVGTNNTSETVNARKNTAPEIVEGIDEIYKKVRIKVPSAKIVLMAIMPREQFPDHPRRKLIDETNHLLKIYADENNIAIVDIGPKMLNNKGLLLKDIAGDFCHPTEKGYQIWAEEIRSFID
;
A
#
# COMPACT_ATOMS: atom_id res chain seq x y z
N MET A 1 6.81 -45.22 -5.45
CA MET A 1 8.03 -45.39 -4.62
C MET A 1 9.25 -44.67 -5.20
N LEU A 2 9.48 -44.70 -6.53
CA LEU A 2 10.59 -43.97 -7.18
C LEU A 2 10.56 -42.44 -7.03
N LEU A 3 9.38 -41.81 -7.02
CA LEU A 3 9.26 -40.34 -6.92
C LEU A 3 9.79 -39.76 -5.59
N LYS A 4 9.68 -40.53 -4.49
CA LYS A 4 10.18 -40.11 -3.17
C LYS A 4 11.71 -40.10 -3.09
N LEU A 5 12.40 -40.91 -3.92
CA LEU A 5 13.86 -40.96 -3.93
C LEU A 5 14.48 -39.79 -4.72
N VAL A 6 13.86 -39.40 -5.85
CA VAL A 6 14.35 -38.31 -6.71
C VAL A 6 14.22 -36.93 -6.06
N ILE A 7 13.18 -36.71 -5.25
CA ILE A 7 12.94 -35.43 -4.59
C ILE A 7 13.99 -35.15 -3.50
N LYS A 8 14.59 -36.19 -2.88
CA LYS A 8 15.45 -36.02 -1.71
C LYS A 8 16.86 -35.48 -2.02
N THR A 9 17.31 -35.55 -3.27
CA THR A 9 18.66 -35.13 -3.70
C THR A 9 18.71 -33.81 -4.48
N LEU A 10 17.56 -33.15 -4.72
CA LEU A 10 17.51 -31.88 -5.46
C LEU A 10 17.45 -30.64 -4.54
N LYS A 11 18.06 -29.53 -4.99
CA LYS A 11 18.03 -28.22 -4.33
C LYS A 11 16.59 -27.71 -4.18
N LEU A 12 16.32 -26.93 -3.12
CA LEU A 12 14.97 -26.55 -2.69
C LEU A 12 14.10 -25.90 -3.79
N GLN A 13 14.70 -25.09 -4.67
CA GLN A 13 14.00 -24.41 -5.77
C GLN A 13 13.45 -25.38 -6.83
N ASP A 14 14.12 -26.51 -7.08
CA ASP A 14 13.67 -27.50 -8.07
C ASP A 14 12.51 -28.35 -7.54
N ARG A 15 12.43 -28.56 -6.21
CA ARG A 15 11.31 -29.28 -5.58
C ARG A 15 9.98 -28.54 -5.75
N ASN A 16 9.98 -27.22 -5.63
CA ASN A 16 8.78 -26.39 -5.77
C ASN A 16 8.27 -26.31 -7.21
N ARG A 17 9.18 -26.34 -8.20
CA ARG A 17 8.79 -26.42 -9.62
C ARG A 17 8.18 -27.77 -9.98
N ILE A 18 8.76 -28.86 -9.48
CA ILE A 18 8.26 -30.22 -9.73
C ILE A 18 6.90 -30.44 -9.06
N LEU A 19 6.71 -29.96 -7.81
CA LEU A 19 5.40 -30.03 -7.14
C LEU A 19 4.31 -29.27 -7.91
N LYS A 20 4.62 -28.06 -8.42
CA LYS A 20 3.68 -27.27 -9.24
C LYS A 20 3.33 -27.94 -10.57
N PHE A 21 4.26 -28.68 -11.17
CA PHE A 21 4.03 -29.44 -12.41
C PHE A 21 3.09 -30.65 -12.19
N PHE A 22 3.30 -31.42 -11.13
CA PHE A 22 2.42 -32.56 -10.81
C PHE A 22 1.02 -32.14 -10.34
N PHE A 23 0.90 -31.01 -9.65
CA PHE A 23 -0.39 -30.45 -9.25
C PHE A 23 -1.25 -30.05 -10.47
N ARG A 24 -0.63 -29.52 -11.53
CA ARG A 24 -1.33 -29.19 -12.79
C ARG A 24 -1.82 -30.44 -13.54
N ILE A 25 -1.06 -31.53 -13.54
CA ILE A 25 -1.48 -32.79 -14.18
C ILE A 25 -2.63 -33.45 -13.42
N LEU A 26 -2.63 -33.38 -12.08
CA LEU A 26 -3.71 -33.91 -11.27
C LEU A 26 -5.05 -33.18 -11.52
N ILE A 27 -5.00 -31.87 -11.74
CA ILE A 27 -6.19 -31.07 -12.09
C ILE A 27 -6.72 -31.48 -13.48
N LEU A 28 -5.86 -31.66 -14.48
CA LEU A 28 -6.27 -32.08 -15.83
C LEU A 28 -6.91 -33.48 -15.86
N LEU A 29 -6.50 -34.39 -14.97
CA LEU A 29 -7.09 -35.73 -14.86
C LEU A 29 -8.45 -35.74 -14.14
N ILE A 30 -8.71 -34.75 -13.27
CA ILE A 30 -10.02 -34.59 -12.61
C ILE A 30 -11.08 -34.11 -13.61
N PHE A 31 -10.70 -33.27 -14.59
CA PHE A 31 -11.62 -32.77 -15.63
C PHE A 31 -11.94 -33.79 -16.73
N ALA A 32 -11.11 -34.82 -16.93
CA ALA A 32 -11.35 -35.83 -17.96
C ALA A 32 -12.44 -36.88 -17.60
N ASN A 33 -12.90 -36.90 -16.33
CA ASN A 33 -13.78 -37.96 -15.82
C ASN A 33 -15.19 -37.52 -15.39
N TYR A 34 -15.61 -36.29 -15.68
CA TYR A 34 -16.98 -35.84 -15.41
C TYR A 34 -17.68 -35.39 -16.70
N GLY A 35 -18.45 -36.31 -17.27
CA GLY A 35 -19.34 -36.06 -18.39
C GLY A 35 -20.59 -35.29 -17.97
N HIS A 36 -20.95 -34.33 -18.84
CA HIS A 36 -22.28 -33.83 -19.17
C HIS A 36 -23.35 -33.75 -18.05
N SER A 37 -23.49 -32.56 -17.45
CA SER A 37 -24.81 -32.08 -16.99
C SER A 37 -24.85 -30.54 -16.93
N GLN A 38 -25.77 -29.96 -17.70
CA GLN A 38 -26.39 -28.63 -17.61
C GLN A 38 -25.54 -27.49 -16.99
N GLU A 39 -25.08 -26.59 -17.85
CA GLU A 39 -24.41 -25.33 -17.51
C GLU A 39 -25.33 -24.41 -16.69
N LYS A 40 -25.18 -24.45 -15.36
CA LYS A 40 -25.30 -23.24 -14.55
C LYS A 40 -23.91 -22.63 -14.48
N SER A 41 -23.73 -21.44 -15.06
CA SER A 41 -22.53 -20.64 -14.93
C SER A 41 -22.33 -20.23 -13.46
N ILE A 42 -21.73 -21.12 -12.68
CA ILE A 42 -21.17 -20.79 -11.39
C ILE A 42 -19.95 -19.92 -11.71
N SER A 43 -20.07 -18.61 -11.53
CA SER A 43 -18.93 -17.72 -11.55
C SER A 43 -17.97 -18.20 -10.46
N VAL A 44 -16.90 -18.88 -10.87
CA VAL A 44 -15.76 -19.17 -9.99
C VAL A 44 -15.19 -17.80 -9.64
N VAL A 45 -15.58 -17.26 -8.49
CA VAL A 45 -14.89 -16.11 -7.90
C VAL A 45 -13.46 -16.57 -7.72
N SER A 46 -12.52 -16.02 -8.50
CA SER A 46 -11.12 -16.41 -8.37
C SER A 46 -10.69 -16.10 -6.93
N ASN A 47 -10.14 -17.10 -6.25
CA ASN A 47 -9.50 -16.98 -4.93
C ASN A 47 -8.18 -16.18 -5.01
N GLU A 48 -8.06 -15.30 -6.00
CA GLU A 48 -6.85 -14.53 -6.25
C GLU A 48 -6.83 -13.31 -5.32
N ASN A 49 -5.66 -13.03 -4.78
CA ASN A 49 -5.43 -11.82 -3.99
C ASN A 49 -5.64 -10.60 -4.88
N THR A 50 -6.75 -9.88 -4.71
CA THR A 50 -7.05 -8.70 -5.53
C THR A 50 -6.13 -7.53 -5.23
N ALA A 51 -5.37 -7.53 -4.13
CA ALA A 51 -4.43 -6.47 -3.80
C ALA A 51 -3.22 -6.43 -4.74
N ILE A 52 -2.88 -7.55 -5.38
CA ILE A 52 -1.73 -7.65 -6.31
C ILE A 52 -2.13 -7.50 -7.79
N VAL A 53 -3.42 -7.30 -8.08
CA VAL A 53 -3.91 -7.12 -9.45
C VAL A 53 -4.01 -5.62 -9.72
N PRO A 54 -3.11 -4.99 -10.50
CA PRO A 54 -3.12 -3.55 -10.71
C PRO A 54 -4.42 -3.10 -11.38
N VAL A 55 -5.09 -2.10 -10.80
CA VAL A 55 -6.30 -1.49 -11.37
C VAL A 55 -6.24 0.02 -11.22
N PRO A 56 -6.76 0.78 -12.21
CA PRO A 56 -6.84 2.24 -12.09
C PRO A 56 -7.88 2.64 -11.02
N LYS A 57 -8.27 3.92 -10.99
CA LYS A 57 -9.29 4.48 -10.07
C LYS A 57 -10.47 3.52 -9.82
N LEU A 58 -10.69 3.18 -8.54
CA LEU A 58 -11.85 2.41 -8.08
C LEU A 58 -12.93 3.30 -7.47
N GLU A 59 -12.54 4.22 -6.58
CA GLU A 59 -13.48 5.04 -5.81
C GLU A 59 -13.48 6.50 -6.29
N ASN A 60 -14.63 7.14 -6.16
CA ASN A 60 -14.73 8.60 -6.28
C ASN A 60 -14.44 9.26 -4.94
N ASP A 61 -13.76 10.40 -4.96
CA ASP A 61 -13.39 11.18 -3.78
C ASP A 61 -13.60 12.66 -4.08
N SER A 62 -13.31 13.50 -3.09
CA SER A 62 -13.30 14.97 -3.11
C SER A 62 -12.36 15.61 -4.15
N TYR A 63 -11.63 14.82 -4.95
CA TYR A 63 -10.71 15.28 -5.99
C TYR A 63 -10.79 14.40 -7.25
N ASP A 64 -10.31 14.92 -8.38
CA ASP A 64 -10.19 14.14 -9.62
C ASP A 64 -8.88 13.33 -9.63
N TRP A 65 -9.03 12.01 -9.53
CA TRP A 65 -7.95 11.05 -9.56
C TRP A 65 -7.13 11.09 -10.86
N TRP A 66 -7.79 11.21 -12.01
CA TRP A 66 -7.13 11.23 -13.32
C TRP A 66 -6.36 12.53 -13.52
N ALA A 67 -6.97 13.66 -13.15
CA ALA A 67 -6.31 14.96 -13.21
C ALA A 67 -5.09 15.01 -12.29
N ARG A 68 -5.17 14.41 -11.09
CA ARG A 68 -4.01 14.32 -10.18
C ARG A 68 -2.89 13.45 -10.75
N HIS A 69 -3.20 12.29 -11.33
CA HIS A 69 -2.19 11.44 -11.96
C HIS A 69 -1.51 12.14 -13.14
N ALA A 70 -2.29 12.80 -14.00
CA ALA A 70 -1.74 13.60 -15.10
C ALA A 70 -0.83 14.73 -14.59
N GLU A 71 -1.21 15.40 -13.50
CA GLU A 71 -0.39 16.45 -12.89
C GLU A 71 0.91 15.90 -12.31
N VAL A 72 0.88 14.74 -11.63
CA VAL A 72 2.10 14.06 -11.15
C VAL A 72 3.07 13.84 -12.30
N LEU A 73 2.61 13.23 -13.40
CA LEU A 73 3.44 12.96 -14.57
C LEU A 73 4.01 14.25 -15.18
N ARG A 74 3.22 15.34 -15.18
CA ARG A 74 3.64 16.64 -15.70
C ARG A 74 4.75 17.29 -14.88
N ILE A 75 4.73 17.14 -13.54
CA ILE A 75 5.61 17.93 -12.66
C ILE A 75 6.79 17.15 -12.07
N LYS A 76 6.74 15.80 -12.04
CA LYS A 76 7.74 14.99 -11.33
C LYS A 76 9.18 15.28 -11.75
N ASP A 77 9.42 15.47 -13.05
CA ASP A 77 10.76 15.69 -13.61
C ASP A 77 11.28 17.09 -13.28
N SER A 78 10.39 18.10 -13.27
CA SER A 78 10.73 19.46 -12.85
C SER A 78 10.99 19.58 -11.35
N ILE A 79 10.32 18.77 -10.53
CA ILE A 79 10.60 18.69 -9.09
C ILE A 79 11.98 18.07 -8.84
N ASN A 80 12.38 17.08 -9.65
CA ASN A 80 13.58 16.26 -9.43
C ASN A 80 13.72 15.85 -7.95
N PRO A 81 12.74 15.08 -7.43
CA PRO A 81 12.56 14.87 -6.01
C PRO A 81 13.73 14.07 -5.42
N GLU A 82 14.19 14.50 -4.25
CA GLU A 82 15.06 13.68 -3.42
C GLU A 82 14.26 12.73 -2.51
N ILE A 83 13.02 13.10 -2.19
CA ILE A 83 12.12 12.31 -1.35
C ILE A 83 10.82 12.08 -2.12
N VAL A 84 10.36 10.84 -2.14
CA VAL A 84 9.04 10.47 -2.67
C VAL A 84 8.21 9.85 -1.56
N LEU A 85 6.99 10.35 -1.37
CA LEU A 85 5.99 9.74 -0.50
C LEU A 85 4.99 8.99 -1.37
N ILE A 86 4.75 7.71 -1.12
CA ILE A 86 3.75 6.89 -1.82
C ILE A 86 2.66 6.52 -0.82
N GLY A 87 1.41 6.82 -1.13
CA GLY A 87 0.34 6.40 -0.24
C GLY A 87 -1.08 6.71 -0.68
N ASN A 88 -1.96 6.71 0.32
CA ASN A 88 -3.39 6.94 0.16
C ASN A 88 -3.80 8.38 0.56
N SER A 89 -5.06 8.60 0.98
CA SER A 89 -5.56 9.90 1.44
C SER A 89 -4.76 10.46 2.61
N ILE A 90 -4.24 9.61 3.50
CA ILE A 90 -3.41 10.04 4.64
C ILE A 90 -2.11 10.69 4.14
N THR A 91 -1.48 10.15 3.09
CA THR A 91 -0.32 10.81 2.49
C THR A 91 -0.74 12.04 1.68
N HIS A 92 -1.82 11.93 0.91
CA HIS A 92 -2.33 13.01 0.05
C HIS A 92 -2.63 14.27 0.86
N PHE A 93 -3.36 14.13 1.96
CA PHE A 93 -3.87 15.24 2.76
C PHE A 93 -2.82 15.93 3.64
N TRP A 94 -1.60 15.39 3.73
CA TRP A 94 -0.53 16.02 4.48
C TRP A 94 -0.07 17.34 3.84
N GLY A 95 0.10 17.38 2.52
CA GLY A 95 0.53 18.58 1.79
C GLY A 95 1.49 18.29 0.64
N GLY A 96 2.30 19.29 0.28
CA GLY A 96 3.32 19.16 -0.75
C GLY A 96 2.83 19.31 -2.19
N LEU A 97 3.66 18.82 -3.11
CA LEU A 97 3.40 18.84 -4.55
C LEU A 97 3.07 17.43 -5.06
N PRO A 98 2.07 17.26 -5.95
CA PRO A 98 1.16 18.29 -6.44
C PRO A 98 0.22 18.85 -5.35
N GLN A 99 -0.08 20.15 -5.45
CA GLN A 99 -1.00 20.82 -4.54
C GLN A 99 -2.37 20.15 -4.51
N LEU A 100 -2.98 20.13 -3.33
CA LEU A 100 -4.31 19.56 -3.16
C LEU A 100 -5.35 20.42 -3.86
N LYS A 101 -6.27 19.74 -4.55
CA LYS A 101 -7.39 20.36 -5.25
C LYS A 101 -8.66 19.58 -4.99
N TYR A 102 -9.78 20.29 -4.95
CA TYR A 102 -11.09 19.68 -5.06
C TYR A 102 -11.34 19.18 -6.49
N SER A 103 -12.40 18.39 -6.69
CA SER A 103 -12.81 17.87 -8.00
C SER A 103 -13.15 18.98 -9.02
N ASP A 104 -13.54 20.16 -8.55
CA ASP A 104 -13.77 21.35 -9.37
C ASP A 104 -12.48 22.14 -9.70
N GLY A 105 -11.32 21.65 -9.26
CA GLY A 105 -10.01 22.24 -9.51
C GLY A 105 -9.58 23.34 -8.54
N ARG A 106 -10.45 23.79 -7.63
CA ARG A 106 -10.08 24.77 -6.59
C ARG A 106 -9.06 24.19 -5.63
N LEU A 107 -8.13 25.01 -5.16
CA LEU A 107 -7.16 24.60 -4.15
C LEU A 107 -7.86 24.22 -2.83
N ARG A 108 -7.32 23.20 -2.17
CA ARG A 108 -7.73 22.74 -0.84
C ARG A 108 -6.55 22.91 0.11
N ASP A 109 -6.82 23.44 1.30
CA ASP A 109 -5.80 23.50 2.34
C ASP A 109 -5.41 22.08 2.80
N PRO A 110 -4.11 21.79 2.99
CA PRO A 110 -3.69 20.53 3.57
C PRO A 110 -4.11 20.44 5.05
N ASN A 111 -4.16 19.21 5.57
CA ASN A 111 -4.52 18.94 6.96
C ASN A 111 -3.34 19.19 7.94
N GLY A 112 -2.10 19.16 7.44
CA GLY A 112 -0.89 19.33 8.25
C GLY A 112 0.17 20.26 7.65
N PRO A 113 -0.16 21.50 7.21
CA PRO A 113 0.80 22.40 6.59
C PRO A 113 2.00 22.73 7.50
N LYS A 114 1.82 22.81 8.83
CA LYS A 114 2.92 23.19 9.74
C LYS A 114 3.91 22.03 9.92
N SER A 115 3.40 20.83 10.15
CA SER A 115 4.19 19.60 10.24
C SER A 115 4.84 19.23 8.91
N TRP A 116 4.19 19.50 7.77
CA TRP A 116 4.83 19.39 6.47
C TRP A 116 6.05 20.33 6.36
N ASN A 117 5.86 21.62 6.67
CA ASN A 117 6.93 22.61 6.58
C ASN A 117 8.05 22.36 7.60
N SER A 118 7.76 21.80 8.76
CA SER A 118 8.76 21.53 9.81
C SER A 118 9.77 20.45 9.44
N ILE A 119 9.51 19.69 8.37
CA ILE A 119 10.36 18.57 7.96
C ILE A 119 10.73 18.60 6.47
N PHE A 120 9.92 19.20 5.61
CA PHE A 120 10.15 19.17 4.16
C PHE A 120 10.48 20.53 3.54
N SER A 121 10.52 21.63 4.31
CA SER A 121 10.71 22.99 3.75
C SER A 121 12.01 23.16 2.95
N ASN A 122 13.06 22.40 3.26
CA ASN A 122 14.35 22.44 2.57
C ASN A 122 14.57 21.27 1.60
N HIS A 123 13.53 20.48 1.33
CA HIS A 123 13.64 19.26 0.53
C HIS A 123 12.73 19.30 -0.70
N ARG A 124 13.21 18.72 -1.80
CA ARG A 124 12.39 18.50 -3.00
C ARG A 124 11.60 17.21 -2.81
N VAL A 125 10.32 17.35 -2.50
CA VAL A 125 9.43 16.22 -2.17
C VAL A 125 8.34 16.08 -3.21
N LEU A 126 8.15 14.85 -3.70
CA LEU A 126 7.01 14.47 -4.51
C LEU A 126 6.04 13.64 -3.67
N ASN A 127 4.80 14.12 -3.54
CA ASN A 127 3.73 13.44 -2.82
C ASN A 127 2.83 12.67 -3.79
N LEU A 128 3.04 11.35 -3.84
CA LEU A 128 2.24 10.37 -4.59
C LEU A 128 1.13 9.74 -3.73
N GLY A 129 0.57 10.52 -2.81
CA GLY A 129 -0.65 10.21 -2.08
C GLY A 129 -1.89 10.45 -2.93
N PHE A 130 -2.81 9.47 -2.94
CA PHE A 130 -4.10 9.54 -3.65
C PHE A 130 -5.21 9.11 -2.71
N GLY A 131 -6.28 9.90 -2.58
CA GLY A 131 -7.41 9.54 -1.74
C GLY A 131 -8.10 8.24 -2.21
N TRP A 132 -8.57 7.46 -1.24
CA TRP A 132 -9.12 6.11 -1.43
C TRP A 132 -8.23 5.04 -2.09
N ASP A 133 -7.03 5.38 -2.54
CA ASP A 133 -6.14 4.41 -3.16
C ASP A 133 -5.94 3.18 -2.25
N ARG A 134 -6.21 2.03 -2.84
CA ARG A 134 -5.83 0.72 -2.35
C ARG A 134 -4.47 0.34 -2.96
N ILE A 135 -3.88 -0.74 -2.48
CA ILE A 135 -2.59 -1.26 -2.98
C ILE A 135 -2.61 -1.42 -4.51
N GLN A 136 -3.66 -2.02 -5.05
CA GLN A 136 -3.83 -2.24 -6.47
C GLN A 136 -3.85 -0.95 -7.32
N ASN A 137 -4.30 0.16 -6.74
CA ASN A 137 -4.28 1.48 -7.41
C ASN A 137 -2.86 2.02 -7.48
N VAL A 138 -2.10 1.89 -6.38
CA VAL A 138 -0.69 2.28 -6.32
C VAL A 138 0.13 1.47 -7.32
N LEU A 139 -0.07 0.16 -7.40
CA LEU A 139 0.61 -0.70 -8.37
C LEU A 139 0.37 -0.22 -9.80
N TRP A 140 -0.89 0.10 -10.14
CA TRP A 140 -1.25 0.64 -11.44
C TRP A 140 -0.52 1.95 -11.69
N ARG A 141 -0.56 2.92 -10.77
CA ARG A 141 0.12 4.22 -10.95
C ARG A 141 1.63 4.07 -11.16
N LEU A 142 2.26 3.14 -10.44
CA LEU A 142 3.67 2.81 -10.65
C LEU A 142 3.90 2.22 -12.05
N ASP A 143 2.97 1.45 -12.61
CA ASP A 143 3.06 0.95 -14.00
C ASP A 143 2.91 2.06 -15.04
N HIS A 144 2.33 3.20 -14.64
CA HIS A 144 1.96 4.29 -15.53
C HIS A 144 2.80 5.55 -15.32
N GLY A 145 4.02 5.38 -14.80
CA GLY A 145 5.10 6.35 -14.99
C GLY A 145 5.47 7.22 -13.80
N GLU A 146 4.80 7.10 -12.65
CA GLU A 146 5.02 8.03 -11.52
C GLU A 146 6.45 8.06 -10.96
N LEU A 147 7.22 6.98 -11.12
CA LEU A 147 8.63 6.90 -10.70
C LEU A 147 9.62 6.86 -11.87
N ASP A 148 9.14 6.83 -13.11
CA ASP A 148 10.02 6.58 -14.25
C ASP A 148 10.97 7.75 -14.45
N GLY A 149 12.26 7.46 -14.61
CA GLY A 149 13.30 8.49 -14.78
C GLY A 149 13.66 9.29 -13.53
N LEU A 150 13.06 9.00 -12.37
CA LEU A 150 13.40 9.65 -11.11
C LEU A 150 14.57 8.92 -10.41
N ASN A 151 15.29 9.64 -9.54
CA ASN A 151 16.35 9.07 -8.70
C ASN A 151 16.32 9.67 -7.28
N PRO A 152 15.24 9.44 -6.52
CA PRO A 152 15.15 9.92 -5.14
C PRO A 152 16.14 9.17 -4.24
N ARG A 153 16.66 9.83 -3.21
CA ARG A 153 17.45 9.16 -2.16
C ARG A 153 16.55 8.38 -1.19
N LEU A 154 15.29 8.78 -1.04
CA LEU A 154 14.36 8.21 -0.07
C LEU A 154 12.96 8.02 -0.68
N VAL A 155 12.37 6.85 -0.43
CA VAL A 155 10.96 6.56 -0.68
C VAL A 155 10.30 6.09 0.60
N ILE A 156 9.19 6.74 1.00
CA ILE A 156 8.37 6.33 2.15
C ILE A 156 7.04 5.80 1.62
N ILE A 157 6.66 4.57 2.00
CA ILE A 157 5.45 3.89 1.51
C ILE A 157 4.47 3.73 2.66
N HIS A 158 3.27 4.30 2.53
CA HIS A 158 2.16 4.19 3.49
C HIS A 158 0.84 3.85 2.79
N VAL A 159 0.53 2.56 2.71
CA VAL A 159 -0.62 2.02 1.95
C VAL A 159 -1.33 0.93 2.74
N GLY A 160 -2.45 0.42 2.24
CA GLY A 160 -3.14 -0.75 2.80
C GLY A 160 -4.37 -0.43 3.67
N THR A 161 -4.50 0.77 4.24
CA THR A 161 -5.66 1.12 5.08
C THR A 161 -7.00 0.96 4.35
N ASN A 162 -7.07 1.28 3.06
CA ASN A 162 -8.30 1.16 2.27
C ASN A 162 -8.62 -0.29 1.89
N ASN A 163 -7.63 -1.18 1.83
CA ASN A 163 -7.82 -2.62 1.62
C ASN A 163 -8.54 -3.30 2.80
N THR A 164 -8.63 -2.64 3.96
CA THR A 164 -9.39 -3.10 5.12
C THR A 164 -10.89 -2.84 5.03
N SER A 165 -11.36 -2.20 3.95
CA SER A 165 -12.78 -1.85 3.74
C SER A 165 -13.40 -2.63 2.59
N GLU A 166 -14.66 -3.05 2.79
CA GLU A 166 -15.54 -3.54 1.74
C GLU A 166 -16.28 -2.35 1.13
N THR A 167 -16.31 -2.26 -0.21
CA THR A 167 -17.08 -1.26 -0.95
C THR A 167 -17.84 -1.93 -2.09
N VAL A 168 -18.73 -1.20 -2.75
CA VAL A 168 -19.43 -1.71 -3.95
C VAL A 168 -18.47 -1.99 -5.12
N ASN A 169 -17.29 -1.37 -5.11
CA ASN A 169 -16.31 -1.47 -6.20
C ASN A 169 -15.17 -2.45 -5.89
N ALA A 170 -14.95 -2.80 -4.62
CA ALA A 170 -13.86 -3.67 -4.22
C ALA A 170 -14.09 -4.37 -2.88
N ARG A 171 -13.80 -5.67 -2.88
CA ARG A 171 -13.79 -6.47 -1.65
C ARG A 171 -12.73 -6.02 -0.66
N LYS A 172 -12.96 -6.31 0.60
CA LYS A 172 -11.93 -6.27 1.65
C LYS A 172 -10.86 -7.36 1.40
N ASN A 173 -9.62 -7.05 1.72
CA ASN A 173 -8.51 -8.00 1.73
C ASN A 173 -8.20 -8.51 3.15
N THR A 174 -7.62 -9.70 3.24
CA THR A 174 -7.10 -10.26 4.49
C THR A 174 -5.71 -9.67 4.84
N ALA A 175 -5.25 -9.82 6.07
CA ALA A 175 -3.93 -9.32 6.47
C ALA A 175 -2.77 -9.90 5.61
N PRO A 176 -2.71 -11.22 5.33
CA PRO A 176 -1.69 -11.77 4.42
C PRO A 176 -1.77 -11.19 3.00
N GLU A 177 -2.99 -11.01 2.47
CA GLU A 177 -3.18 -10.42 1.14
C GLU A 177 -2.67 -8.97 1.07
N ILE A 178 -2.89 -8.20 2.13
CA ILE A 178 -2.41 -6.82 2.22
C ILE A 178 -0.88 -6.78 2.30
N VAL A 179 -0.25 -7.65 3.08
CA VAL A 179 1.23 -7.73 3.17
C VAL A 179 1.84 -8.16 1.83
N GLU A 180 1.28 -9.17 1.16
CA GLU A 180 1.70 -9.57 -0.19
C GLU A 180 1.57 -8.41 -1.19
N GLY A 181 0.49 -7.64 -1.10
CA GLY A 181 0.31 -6.44 -1.89
C GLY A 181 1.37 -5.34 -1.62
N ILE A 182 1.72 -5.12 -0.36
CA ILE A 182 2.78 -4.18 0.03
C ILE A 182 4.15 -4.65 -0.48
N ASP A 183 4.43 -5.95 -0.42
CA ASP A 183 5.64 -6.56 -0.99
C ASP A 183 5.74 -6.31 -2.49
N GLU A 184 4.65 -6.46 -3.24
CA GLU A 184 4.63 -6.14 -4.68
C GLU A 184 4.92 -4.66 -4.96
N ILE A 185 4.38 -3.73 -4.15
CA ILE A 185 4.74 -2.31 -4.26
C ILE A 185 6.24 -2.12 -3.96
N TYR A 186 6.75 -2.72 -2.89
CA TYR A 186 8.16 -2.62 -2.51
C TYR A 186 9.08 -3.08 -3.63
N LYS A 187 8.84 -4.28 -4.19
CA LYS A 187 9.61 -4.83 -5.32
C LYS A 187 9.59 -3.89 -6.51
N LYS A 188 8.43 -3.33 -6.84
CA LYS A 188 8.24 -2.44 -7.99
C LYS A 188 8.97 -1.11 -7.81
N VAL A 189 8.92 -0.54 -6.61
CA VAL A 189 9.70 0.66 -6.25
C VAL A 189 11.20 0.34 -6.33
N ARG A 190 11.66 -0.78 -5.75
CA ARG A 190 13.06 -1.20 -5.78
C ARG A 190 13.59 -1.38 -7.22
N ILE A 191 12.78 -1.90 -8.13
CA ILE A 191 13.16 -2.03 -9.55
C ILE A 191 13.31 -0.65 -10.21
N LYS A 192 12.38 0.27 -9.95
CA LYS A 192 12.36 1.58 -10.61
C LYS A 192 13.39 2.57 -10.06
N VAL A 193 13.65 2.52 -8.75
CA VAL A 193 14.59 3.43 -8.06
C VAL A 193 15.57 2.62 -7.20
N PRO A 194 16.49 1.87 -7.81
CA PRO A 194 17.30 0.85 -7.12
C PRO A 194 18.22 1.40 -6.04
N SER A 195 18.66 2.66 -6.16
CA SER A 195 19.52 3.37 -5.22
C SER A 195 18.80 3.91 -3.98
N ALA A 196 17.47 4.04 -4.02
CA ALA A 196 16.71 4.70 -2.96
C ALA A 196 16.71 3.88 -1.66
N LYS A 197 16.84 4.56 -0.52
CA LYS A 197 16.41 3.99 0.76
C LYS A 197 14.89 3.89 0.75
N ILE A 198 14.33 2.71 1.02
CA ILE A 198 12.88 2.50 1.07
C ILE A 198 12.49 2.26 2.53
N VAL A 199 11.51 3.02 3.01
CA VAL A 199 10.94 2.90 4.36
C VAL A 199 9.48 2.54 4.23
N LEU A 200 9.08 1.44 4.87
CA LEU A 200 7.68 1.07 5.01
C LEU A 200 7.11 1.73 6.26
N MET A 201 5.90 2.27 6.15
CA MET A 201 5.13 2.73 7.30
C MET A 201 4.14 1.63 7.67
N ALA A 202 4.06 1.28 8.96
CA ALA A 202 2.93 0.52 9.47
C ALA A 202 1.62 1.27 9.20
N ILE A 203 0.53 0.54 8.97
CA ILE A 203 -0.79 1.12 8.73
C ILE A 203 -1.23 1.84 10.00
N MET A 204 -1.58 3.12 9.89
CA MET A 204 -1.99 3.93 11.03
C MET A 204 -3.33 3.42 11.59
N PRO A 205 -3.57 3.57 12.90
CA PRO A 205 -4.87 3.27 13.49
C PRO A 205 -5.95 4.14 12.83
N ARG A 206 -7.11 3.54 12.59
CA ARG A 206 -8.35 4.22 12.24
C ARG A 206 -9.52 3.56 12.93
N GLU A 207 -10.62 4.28 13.06
CA GLU A 207 -11.72 4.03 13.99
C GLU A 207 -11.33 4.32 15.44
N GLN A 208 -12.30 4.79 16.22
CA GLN A 208 -12.04 5.29 17.58
C GLN A 208 -11.61 4.18 18.54
N PHE A 209 -12.23 2.99 18.46
CA PHE A 209 -12.11 1.94 19.47
C PHE A 209 -11.28 0.75 18.99
N PRO A 210 -10.40 0.20 19.84
CA PRO A 210 -9.47 -0.87 19.47
C PRO A 210 -10.16 -2.19 19.12
N ASP A 211 -11.39 -2.41 19.58
CA ASP A 211 -12.17 -3.62 19.30
C ASP A 211 -12.88 -3.59 17.95
N HIS A 212 -12.89 -2.44 17.27
CA HIS A 212 -13.46 -2.30 15.93
C HIS A 212 -12.82 -3.33 14.97
N PRO A 213 -13.58 -4.07 14.14
CA PRO A 213 -13.05 -5.12 13.28
C PRO A 213 -11.89 -4.64 12.36
N ARG A 214 -11.98 -3.40 11.89
CA ARG A 214 -10.94 -2.75 11.10
C ARG A 214 -9.64 -2.51 11.90
N ARG A 215 -9.73 -2.12 13.18
CA ARG A 215 -8.55 -1.97 14.06
C ARG A 215 -7.84 -3.30 14.24
N LYS A 216 -8.60 -4.37 14.51
CA LYS A 216 -8.04 -5.74 14.63
C LYS A 216 -7.31 -6.19 13.35
N LEU A 217 -7.92 -5.97 12.18
CA LEU A 217 -7.30 -6.31 10.90
C LEU A 217 -6.03 -5.49 10.63
N ILE A 218 -6.02 -4.20 10.98
CA ILE A 218 -4.82 -3.34 10.89
C ILE A 218 -3.71 -3.85 11.81
N ASP A 219 -4.04 -4.19 13.06
CA ASP A 219 -3.07 -4.67 14.03
C ASP A 219 -2.47 -6.02 13.59
N GLU A 220 -3.29 -6.93 13.06
CA GLU A 220 -2.84 -8.20 12.44
C GLU A 220 -1.94 -7.94 11.22
N THR A 221 -2.34 -7.05 10.32
CA THR A 221 -1.55 -6.69 9.14
C THR A 221 -0.21 -6.10 9.53
N ASN A 222 -0.18 -5.20 10.50
CA ASN A 222 1.06 -4.58 10.99
C ASN A 222 1.98 -5.58 11.68
N HIS A 223 1.44 -6.57 12.39
CA HIS A 223 2.24 -7.66 12.95
C HIS A 223 2.95 -8.46 11.84
N LEU A 224 2.20 -8.89 10.81
CA LEU A 224 2.76 -9.61 9.67
C LEU A 224 3.74 -8.75 8.85
N LEU A 225 3.44 -7.46 8.67
CA LEU A 225 4.29 -6.54 7.93
C LEU A 225 5.63 -6.32 8.62
N LYS A 226 5.67 -6.28 9.96
CA LYS A 226 6.92 -6.19 10.73
C LYS A 226 7.77 -7.44 10.58
N ILE A 227 7.17 -8.63 10.59
CA ILE A 227 7.87 -9.90 10.34
C ILE A 227 8.47 -9.88 8.93
N TYR A 228 7.67 -9.54 7.92
CA TYR A 228 8.13 -9.41 6.54
C TYR A 228 9.30 -8.41 6.42
N ALA A 229 9.20 -7.25 7.07
CA ALA A 229 10.24 -6.23 7.03
C ALA A 229 11.54 -6.72 7.68
N ASP A 230 11.47 -7.40 8.82
CA ASP A 230 12.64 -7.98 9.50
C ASP A 230 13.31 -9.07 8.64
N GLU A 231 12.54 -10.02 8.11
CA GLU A 231 13.03 -11.11 7.26
C GLU A 231 13.73 -10.62 5.98
N ASN A 232 13.35 -9.44 5.49
CA ASN A 232 13.88 -8.83 4.27
C ASN A 232 14.83 -7.64 4.53
N ASN A 233 15.16 -7.36 5.80
CA ASN A 233 16.00 -6.23 6.21
C ASN A 233 15.51 -4.87 5.64
N ILE A 234 14.21 -4.64 5.71
CA ILE A 234 13.54 -3.43 5.25
C ILE A 234 13.27 -2.51 6.44
N ALA A 235 13.61 -1.24 6.32
CA ALA A 235 13.29 -0.25 7.35
C ALA A 235 11.77 -0.09 7.48
N ILE A 236 11.24 -0.22 8.70
CA ILE A 236 9.83 -0.02 9.00
C ILE A 236 9.66 0.95 10.16
N VAL A 237 8.70 1.87 10.04
CA VAL A 237 8.31 2.83 11.08
C VAL A 237 6.87 2.57 11.50
N ASP A 238 6.64 2.37 12.79
CA ASP A 238 5.30 2.22 13.37
C ASP A 238 5.01 3.36 14.35
N ILE A 239 4.14 4.28 13.93
CA ILE A 239 3.71 5.43 14.74
C ILE A 239 2.41 5.17 15.48
N GLY A 240 1.75 4.02 15.24
CA GLY A 240 0.43 3.71 15.79
C GLY A 240 0.35 3.85 17.31
N PRO A 241 1.31 3.31 18.08
CA PRO A 241 1.33 3.49 19.54
C PRO A 241 1.37 4.94 20.01
N LYS A 242 1.95 5.87 19.23
CA LYS A 242 2.00 7.31 19.55
C LYS A 242 0.72 8.06 19.20
N MET A 243 -0.13 7.48 18.34
CA MET A 243 -1.41 8.05 17.94
C MET A 243 -2.57 7.68 18.88
N LEU A 244 -2.36 6.71 19.76
CA LEU A 244 -3.37 6.17 20.67
C LEU A 244 -3.13 6.63 22.10
N ASN A 245 -4.20 6.78 22.88
CA ASN A 245 -4.07 6.99 24.31
C ASN A 245 -3.80 5.66 25.06
N ASN A 246 -3.63 5.73 26.38
CA ASN A 246 -3.39 4.56 27.24
C ASN A 246 -4.52 3.50 27.24
N LYS A 247 -5.71 3.84 26.74
CA LYS A 247 -6.83 2.91 26.56
C LYS A 247 -6.92 2.34 25.13
N GLY A 248 -5.94 2.66 24.27
CA GLY A 248 -5.93 2.28 22.86
C GLY A 248 -6.93 3.04 21.99
N LEU A 249 -7.45 4.18 22.46
CA LEU A 249 -8.41 5.00 21.69
C LEU A 249 -7.67 5.95 20.75
N LEU A 250 -8.18 6.05 19.52
CA LEU A 250 -7.81 7.11 18.58
C LEU A 250 -8.66 8.35 18.88
N LEU A 251 -8.00 9.42 19.32
CA LEU A 251 -8.67 10.66 19.73
C LEU A 251 -8.89 11.61 18.54
N LYS A 252 -9.96 12.40 18.59
CA LYS A 252 -10.31 13.35 17.52
C LYS A 252 -9.28 14.45 17.32
N ASP A 253 -8.51 14.80 18.34
CA ASP A 253 -7.42 15.77 18.23
C ASP A 253 -6.24 15.21 17.41
N ILE A 254 -6.10 13.88 17.31
CA ILE A 254 -5.10 13.19 16.46
C ILE A 254 -5.65 12.93 15.06
N ALA A 255 -6.90 12.46 14.95
CA ALA A 255 -7.59 12.23 13.68
C ALA A 255 -9.08 12.58 13.82
N GLY A 256 -9.50 13.72 13.26
CA GLY A 256 -10.81 14.32 13.52
C GLY A 256 -12.01 13.45 13.14
N ASP A 257 -11.85 12.65 12.08
CA ASP A 257 -12.81 11.66 11.58
C ASP A 257 -12.40 10.22 11.91
N PHE A 258 -11.44 10.05 12.83
CA PHE A 258 -10.83 8.78 13.19
C PHE A 258 -10.14 8.05 12.02
N CYS A 259 -9.72 8.76 10.98
CA CYS A 259 -8.97 8.18 9.85
C CYS A 259 -7.84 9.10 9.38
N HIS A 260 -8.16 10.34 9.04
CA HIS A 260 -7.20 11.31 8.50
C HIS A 260 -6.57 12.10 9.65
N PRO A 261 -5.22 12.12 9.73
CA PRO A 261 -4.55 12.89 10.77
C PRO A 261 -4.93 14.38 10.71
N THR A 262 -5.04 14.99 11.88
CA THR A 262 -4.98 16.45 12.05
C THR A 262 -3.53 16.90 11.96
N GLU A 263 -3.29 18.21 12.03
CA GLU A 263 -1.94 18.77 12.20
C GLU A 263 -1.15 18.07 13.33
N LYS A 264 -1.79 17.78 14.47
CA LYS A 264 -1.14 17.10 15.60
C LYS A 264 -0.79 15.64 15.26
N GLY A 265 -1.66 14.94 14.54
CA GLY A 265 -1.37 13.59 14.08
C GLY A 265 -0.24 13.55 13.04
N TYR A 266 -0.19 14.50 12.12
CA TYR A 266 0.91 14.63 11.16
C TYR A 266 2.22 15.05 11.83
N GLN A 267 2.17 15.85 12.91
CA GLN A 267 3.37 16.19 13.68
C GLN A 267 4.03 14.93 14.27
N ILE A 268 3.25 13.97 14.77
CA ILE A 268 3.77 12.66 15.20
C ILE A 268 4.46 11.96 14.03
N TRP A 269 3.82 11.91 12.85
CA TRP A 269 4.45 11.31 11.68
C TRP A 269 5.77 12.00 11.32
N ALA A 270 5.79 13.34 11.28
CA ALA A 270 6.98 14.13 10.99
C ALA A 270 8.14 13.77 11.94
N GLU A 271 7.88 13.73 13.25
CA GLU A 271 8.90 13.42 14.25
C GLU A 271 9.53 12.04 14.05
N GLU A 272 8.72 11.02 13.73
CA GLU A 272 9.20 9.65 13.59
C GLU A 272 10.00 9.38 12.31
N ILE A 273 9.76 10.15 11.24
CA ILE A 273 10.48 9.97 9.97
C ILE A 273 11.69 10.91 9.84
N ARG A 274 11.88 11.85 10.76
CA ARG A 274 12.92 12.89 10.69
C ARG A 274 14.32 12.34 10.48
N SER A 275 14.67 11.25 11.17
CA SER A 275 15.99 10.60 11.05
C SER A 275 16.27 9.95 9.69
N PHE A 276 15.26 9.82 8.83
CA PHE A 276 15.42 9.36 7.45
C PHE A 276 15.61 10.53 6.48
N ILE A 277 15.23 11.74 6.87
CA ILE A 277 15.17 12.93 6.04
C ILE A 277 16.41 13.80 6.25
N ASP A 278 16.78 14.07 7.51
CA ASP A 278 17.99 14.81 7.88
C ASP A 278 19.27 14.07 7.45
#